data_AF-A0A442XSM6-F1
#
_entry.id   AF-A0A442XSM6-F1
#
_cell.length_a   1.000
_cell.length_b   1.000
_cell.length_c   1.000
_cell.angle_alpha   90.00
_cell.angle_beta   90.00
_cell.angle_gamma   90.00
#
_symmetry.space_group_name_H-M   'P 1'
#
loop_
_entity.id
_entity.type
_entity.pdbx_description
1 polymer ?
#
loop_
_entity_poly.entity_id
_entity_poly.type
_entity_poly.pdbx_seq_one_letter_code
_entity_poly.pdbx_strand_id
1 'polypeptide(L)'
;MSAGVKTKALAAFVRQCLDPLPDAVLIDTHHNQLMRQARRLPWRKADAVTSLARAETAYWQEKSIHAMYVLEDEDKSSAYSDKRMISVDRSRQAVADQIRVPAPDLMAVQMEARIRKGPISADRRGRSRQDHCGGRGVSCSASDHEATS
;
A
#
# COMPACT_ATOMS: atom_id res chain seq x y z
N MET A 1 -7.83 14.12 53.06
CA MET A 1 -7.08 13.04 52.37
C MET A 1 -6.63 13.58 51.02
N SER A 2 -5.43 14.18 50.98
CA SER A 2 -5.03 15.17 49.98
C SER A 2 -4.08 14.60 48.92
N ALA A 3 -4.11 15.21 47.74
CA ALA A 3 -3.22 15.15 46.55
C ALA A 3 -2.25 13.95 46.36
N GLY A 4 -1.46 13.58 47.37
CA GLY A 4 -0.50 12.47 47.35
C GLY A 4 -1.12 11.08 47.10
N VAL A 5 -2.39 10.87 47.49
CA VAL A 5 -3.12 9.61 47.17
C VAL A 5 -3.48 9.57 45.67
N LYS A 6 -3.83 10.72 45.09
CA LYS A 6 -4.22 10.83 43.67
C LYS A 6 -3.02 10.67 42.74
N THR A 7 -1.84 11.20 43.11
CA THR A 7 -0.61 11.01 42.34
C THR A 7 -0.10 9.57 42.38
N LYS A 8 -0.20 8.87 43.52
CA LYS A 8 0.11 7.44 43.61
C LYS A 8 -0.84 6.58 42.79
N ALA A 9 -2.14 6.87 42.82
CA ALA A 9 -3.13 6.16 42.00
C ALA A 9 -2.90 6.39 40.49
N LEU A 10 -2.58 7.62 40.08
CA LEU A 10 -2.24 7.93 38.70
C LEU A 10 -0.95 7.23 38.25
N ALA A 11 0.09 7.25 39.08
CA ALA A 11 1.35 6.56 38.78
C ALA A 11 1.16 5.05 38.66
N ALA A 12 0.34 4.45 39.53
CA ALA A 12 -0.03 3.02 39.44
C ALA A 12 -0.81 2.72 38.16
N PHE A 13 -1.77 3.57 37.79
CA PHE A 13 -2.52 3.43 36.54
C PHE A 13 -1.62 3.54 35.31
N VAL A 14 -0.76 4.56 35.23
CA VAL A 14 0.20 4.73 34.13
C VAL A 14 1.14 3.53 34.04
N ARG A 15 1.61 3.02 35.19
CA ARG A 15 2.47 1.84 35.24
C ARG A 15 1.73 0.58 34.76
N GLN A 16 0.46 0.42 35.13
CA GLN A 16 -0.39 -0.67 34.68
C GLN A 16 -0.74 -0.59 33.18
N CYS A 17 -0.82 0.62 32.61
CA CYS A 17 -0.96 0.80 31.16
C CYS A 17 0.33 0.53 30.38
N LEU A 18 1.49 0.62 31.05
CA LEU A 18 2.81 0.39 30.46
C LEU A 18 3.35 -1.02 30.77
N ASP A 19 2.72 -1.75 31.70
CA ASP A 19 3.06 -3.13 31.98
C ASP A 19 2.76 -3.98 30.74
N PRO A 20 3.70 -4.86 30.34
CA PRO A 20 3.49 -5.73 29.19
C PRO A 20 2.23 -6.56 29.42
N LEU A 21 1.38 -6.64 28.40
CA LEU A 21 0.18 -7.47 28.44
C LEU A 21 0.59 -8.90 28.83
N PRO A 22 -0.08 -9.52 29.80
CA PRO A 22 0.25 -10.88 30.22
C PRO A 22 0.08 -11.82 29.03
N ASP A 23 0.99 -12.79 28.89
CA ASP A 23 1.05 -13.70 27.74
C ASP A 23 -0.32 -14.36 27.45
N ALA A 24 -1.12 -14.63 28.47
CA ALA A 24 -2.47 -15.18 28.32
C ALA A 24 -3.45 -14.33 27.47
N VAL A 25 -3.23 -13.01 27.40
CA VAL A 25 -3.99 -12.09 26.53
C VAL A 25 -3.38 -12.04 25.12
N LEU A 26 -2.10 -12.38 24.99
CA LEU A 26 -1.40 -12.57 23.72
C LEU A 26 -1.62 -13.97 23.13
N ILE A 27 -2.15 -14.92 23.91
CA ILE A 27 -2.58 -16.23 23.42
C ILE A 27 -3.79 -16.03 22.52
N ASP A 28 -3.61 -16.44 21.27
CA ASP A 28 -4.64 -16.59 20.28
C ASP A 28 -5.78 -17.46 20.83
N THR A 29 -6.82 -16.79 21.36
CA THR A 29 -7.95 -17.48 21.97
C THR A 29 -8.62 -18.39 20.96
N HIS A 30 -9.18 -19.52 21.40
CA HIS A 30 -9.98 -20.41 20.55
C HIS A 30 -11.08 -19.64 19.78
N HIS A 31 -11.63 -18.58 20.38
CA HIS A 31 -12.53 -17.64 19.73
C HIS A 31 -11.90 -16.93 18.52
N ASN A 32 -10.69 -16.37 18.65
CA ASN A 32 -9.98 -15.71 17.56
C ASN A 32 -9.64 -16.68 16.41
N GLN A 33 -9.36 -17.94 16.73
CA GLN A 33 -9.16 -19.00 15.74
C GLN A 33 -10.44 -19.30 14.94
N LEU A 34 -11.58 -19.46 15.63
CA LEU A 34 -12.87 -19.68 14.98
C LEU A 34 -13.28 -18.48 14.10
N MET A 35 -13.06 -17.25 14.58
CA MET A 35 -13.37 -16.04 13.83
C MET A 35 -12.52 -15.92 12.55
N ARG A 36 -11.23 -16.29 12.60
CA ARG A 36 -10.38 -16.33 11.39
C ARG A 36 -10.84 -17.40 10.40
N GLN A 37 -11.21 -18.59 10.88
CA GLN A 37 -11.74 -19.65 10.01
C GLN A 37 -13.03 -19.21 9.32
N ALA A 38 -13.96 -18.61 10.07
CA ALA A 38 -15.22 -18.11 9.53
C ALA A 38 -15.02 -17.01 8.47
N ARG A 39 -14.03 -16.12 8.66
CA ARG A 39 -13.72 -15.03 7.71
C ARG A 39 -12.94 -15.46 6.47
N ARG A 40 -12.27 -16.62 6.50
CA ARG A 40 -11.36 -17.06 5.43
C ARG A 40 -12.05 -17.21 4.07
N LEU A 41 -13.21 -17.85 4.01
CA LEU A 41 -13.93 -18.05 2.74
C LEU A 41 -14.53 -16.75 2.18
N PRO A 42 -15.26 -15.94 2.99
CA PRO A 42 -15.72 -14.62 2.54
C PRO A 42 -14.59 -13.73 2.03
N TRP A 43 -13.46 -13.69 2.75
CA TRP A 43 -12.29 -12.90 2.36
C TRP A 43 -11.70 -13.35 1.03
N ARG A 44 -11.49 -14.66 0.84
CA ARG A 44 -10.97 -15.19 -0.44
C ARG A 44 -11.88 -14.86 -1.61
N LYS A 45 -13.19 -14.92 -1.42
CA LYS A 45 -14.16 -14.55 -2.45
C LYS A 45 -14.05 -13.07 -2.82
N ALA A 46 -14.01 -12.20 -1.81
CA ALA A 46 -13.85 -10.77 -2.03
C ALA A 46 -12.52 -10.45 -2.74
N ASP A 47 -11.42 -11.04 -2.30
CA ASP A 47 -10.09 -10.86 -2.90
C ASP A 47 -10.05 -11.35 -4.36
N ALA A 48 -10.67 -12.48 -4.67
CA ALA A 48 -10.77 -12.97 -6.05
C ALA A 48 -11.56 -12.01 -6.95
N VAL A 49 -12.70 -11.48 -6.46
CA VAL A 49 -13.51 -10.51 -7.21
C VAL A 49 -12.74 -9.22 -7.45
N THR A 50 -12.04 -8.70 -6.44
CA THR A 50 -11.22 -7.49 -6.59
C THR A 50 -10.04 -7.72 -7.52
N SER A 51 -9.40 -8.89 -7.47
CA SER A 51 -8.33 -9.27 -8.38
C SER A 51 -8.81 -9.34 -9.83
N LEU A 52 -9.98 -9.93 -10.06
CA LEU A 52 -10.59 -9.98 -11.39
C LEU A 52 -10.88 -8.58 -11.93
N ALA A 53 -11.50 -7.70 -11.13
CA ALA A 53 -11.82 -6.35 -11.57
C ALA A 53 -10.57 -5.50 -11.91
N ARG A 54 -9.47 -5.73 -11.20
CA ARG A 54 -8.16 -5.14 -11.53
C ARG A 54 -7.61 -5.68 -12.85
N ALA A 55 -7.67 -6.99 -13.05
CA ALA A 55 -7.21 -7.62 -14.28
C ALA A 55 -8.01 -7.15 -15.50
N GLU A 56 -9.34 -7.02 -15.38
CA GLU A 56 -10.19 -6.47 -16.44
C GLU A 56 -9.80 -5.03 -16.80
N THR A 57 -9.55 -4.19 -15.80
CA THR A 57 -9.14 -2.79 -16.02
C THR A 57 -7.78 -2.71 -16.72
N ALA A 58 -6.83 -3.55 -16.32
CA ALA A 58 -5.53 -3.65 -16.98
C ALA A 58 -5.69 -4.16 -18.43
N TYR A 59 -6.50 -5.20 -18.65
CA TYR A 59 -6.76 -5.73 -19.98
C TYR A 59 -7.27 -4.68 -20.96
N TRP A 60 -8.25 -3.85 -20.55
CA TRP A 60 -8.77 -2.79 -21.42
C TRP A 60 -7.75 -1.68 -21.69
N GLN A 61 -6.91 -1.35 -20.71
CA GLN A 61 -5.81 -0.40 -20.89
C GLN A 61 -4.78 -0.91 -21.89
N GLU A 62 -4.37 -2.17 -21.78
CA GLU A 62 -3.45 -2.76 -22.74
C GLU A 62 -4.06 -2.85 -24.14
N LYS A 63 -5.36 -3.16 -24.24
CA LYS A 63 -6.07 -3.15 -25.52
C LYS A 63 -6.15 -1.76 -26.15
N SER A 64 -6.39 -0.70 -25.37
CA SER A 64 -6.40 0.66 -25.92
C SER A 64 -5.01 1.08 -26.40
N ILE A 65 -3.96 0.77 -25.64
CA ILE A 65 -2.56 1.06 -26.04
C ILE A 65 -2.22 0.30 -27.32
N HIS A 66 -2.55 -0.99 -27.41
CA HIS A 66 -2.32 -1.79 -28.60
C HIS A 66 -3.09 -1.24 -29.82
N ALA A 67 -4.36 -0.86 -29.65
CA ALA A 67 -5.14 -0.30 -30.75
C ALA A 67 -4.52 1.01 -31.25
N MET A 68 -4.11 1.90 -30.34
CA MET A 68 -3.51 3.19 -30.69
C MET A 68 -2.14 3.04 -31.37
N TYR A 69 -1.24 2.24 -30.81
CA TYR A 69 0.18 2.26 -31.23
C TYR A 69 0.62 1.09 -32.11
N VAL A 70 -0.13 -0.01 -32.12
CA VAL A 70 0.20 -1.18 -32.95
C VAL A 70 -0.70 -1.26 -34.17
N LEU A 71 -2.00 -0.98 -34.00
CA LEU A 71 -2.97 -1.00 -35.09
C LEU A 71 -3.21 0.38 -35.72
N GLU A 72 -2.72 1.45 -35.08
CA GLU A 72 -2.94 2.84 -35.50
C GLU A 72 -4.44 3.17 -35.68
N ASP A 73 -5.29 2.55 -34.85
CA ASP A 73 -6.75 2.65 -34.89
C ASP A 73 -7.25 3.41 -33.65
N GLU A 74 -7.37 4.73 -33.82
CA GLU A 74 -7.79 5.66 -32.76
C GLU A 74 -9.25 5.43 -32.32
N ASP A 75 -10.14 5.11 -33.25
CA ASP A 75 -11.54 4.82 -32.96
C ASP A 75 -11.68 3.58 -32.06
N LYS A 76 -10.96 2.50 -32.37
CA LYS A 76 -10.93 1.31 -31.51
C LYS A 76 -10.27 1.58 -30.17
N SER A 77 -9.20 2.37 -30.15
CA SER A 77 -8.55 2.78 -28.90
C SER A 77 -9.52 3.52 -27.98
N SER A 78 -10.27 4.48 -28.52
CA SER A 78 -11.30 5.23 -27.82
C SER A 78 -12.39 4.30 -27.28
N ALA A 79 -12.91 3.39 -28.11
CA ALA A 79 -13.91 2.41 -27.68
C ALA A 79 -13.42 1.46 -26.56
N TYR A 80 -12.13 1.10 -26.54
CA TYR A 80 -11.54 0.33 -25.43
C TYR A 80 -11.35 1.18 -24.17
N SER A 81 -11.01 2.47 -24.32
CA SER A 81 -10.95 3.42 -23.22
C SER A 81 -12.30 3.58 -22.52
N ASP A 82 -13.40 3.66 -23.28
CA ASP A 82 -14.75 3.71 -22.72
C ASP A 82 -15.09 2.44 -21.91
N LYS A 83 -14.72 1.26 -22.44
CA LYS A 83 -14.88 -0.01 -21.72
C LYS A 83 -14.05 -0.05 -20.43
N ARG A 84 -12.85 0.53 -20.45
CA ARG A 84 -12.01 0.69 -19.25
C ARG A 84 -12.70 1.56 -18.20
N MET A 85 -13.37 2.65 -18.60
CA MET A 85 -14.10 3.49 -17.64
C MET A 85 -15.19 2.70 -16.91
N ILE A 86 -15.94 1.87 -17.63
CA ILE A 86 -16.95 0.97 -17.03
C ILE A 86 -16.30 -0.05 -16.07
N SER A 87 -15.12 -0.59 -16.42
CA SER A 87 -14.43 -1.55 -15.55
C SER A 87 -13.83 -0.89 -14.30
N VAL A 88 -13.42 0.38 -14.37
CA VAL A 88 -12.93 1.15 -13.23
C VAL A 88 -14.01 1.27 -12.16
N ASP A 89 -15.26 1.57 -12.53
CA ASP A 89 -16.35 1.67 -11.56
C ASP A 89 -16.67 0.33 -10.90
N ARG A 90 -16.62 -0.77 -11.66
CA ARG A 90 -16.70 -2.13 -11.10
C ARG A 90 -15.54 -2.43 -10.15
N SER A 91 -14.33 -2.00 -10.49
CA SER A 91 -13.16 -2.16 -9.61
C SER A 91 -13.31 -1.35 -8.32
N ARG A 92 -13.85 -0.13 -8.38
CA ARG A 92 -14.11 0.69 -7.18
C ARG A 92 -15.12 0.01 -6.27
N GLN A 93 -16.20 -0.52 -6.84
CA GLN A 93 -17.21 -1.26 -6.08
C GLN A 93 -16.61 -2.52 -5.45
N ALA A 94 -15.84 -3.31 -6.20
CA ALA A 94 -15.19 -4.51 -5.69
C ALA A 94 -14.19 -4.22 -4.56
N VAL A 95 -13.48 -3.09 -4.62
CA VAL A 95 -12.61 -2.63 -3.52
C VAL A 95 -13.43 -2.22 -2.30
N ALA A 96 -14.53 -1.47 -2.50
CA ALA A 96 -15.41 -1.08 -1.39
C ALA A 96 -16.01 -2.31 -0.68
N ASP A 97 -16.41 -3.32 -1.45
CA ASP A 97 -16.94 -4.57 -0.90
C ASP A 97 -15.85 -5.40 -0.20
N GLN A 98 -14.62 -5.41 -0.72
CA GLN A 98 -13.49 -6.06 -0.04
C GLN A 98 -13.15 -5.39 1.30
N ILE A 99 -13.20 -4.05 1.39
CA ILE A 99 -12.97 -3.32 2.64
C ILE A 99 -13.98 -3.70 3.73
N ARG A 100 -15.22 -4.03 3.34
CA ARG A 100 -16.28 -4.46 4.27
C ARG A 100 -16.06 -5.89 4.81
N VAL A 101 -15.22 -6.69 4.15
CA VAL A 101 -14.94 -8.07 4.57
C VAL A 101 -13.66 -8.07 5.43
N PRO A 102 -13.75 -8.34 6.74
CA PRO A 102 -12.57 -8.33 7.60
C PRO A 102 -11.61 -9.44 7.20
N ALA A 103 -10.37 -9.06 6.86
CA ALA A 103 -9.32 -9.99 6.50
C ALA A 103 -8.90 -10.87 7.70
N PRO A 104 -8.58 -12.16 7.49
CA PRO A 104 -7.92 -12.97 8.51
C PRO A 104 -6.53 -12.39 8.82
N ASP A 105 -6.14 -12.26 10.09
CA ASP A 105 -5.01 -11.47 10.61
C ASP A 105 -3.74 -11.37 9.73
N LEU A 106 -3.22 -12.47 9.16
CA LEU A 106 -2.05 -12.42 8.26
C LEU A 106 -2.32 -11.65 6.96
N MET A 107 -3.52 -11.78 6.42
CA MET A 107 -3.97 -11.03 5.24
C MET A 107 -4.37 -9.60 5.59
N ALA A 108 -4.81 -9.33 6.84
CA ALA A 108 -5.07 -7.97 7.31
C ALA A 108 -3.78 -7.14 7.35
N VAL A 109 -2.69 -7.71 7.88
CA VAL A 109 -1.35 -7.10 7.85
C VAL A 109 -0.87 -6.88 6.41
N GLN A 110 -1.09 -7.84 5.51
CA GLN A 110 -0.74 -7.67 4.09
C GLN A 110 -1.62 -6.63 3.37
N MET A 111 -2.90 -6.53 3.72
CA MET A 111 -3.82 -5.52 3.18
C MET A 111 -3.43 -4.13 3.66
N GLU A 112 -3.13 -3.95 4.96
CA GLU A 112 -2.58 -2.71 5.48
C GLU A 112 -1.28 -2.34 4.75
N ALA A 113 -0.38 -3.30 4.53
CA ALA A 113 0.84 -3.07 3.77
C ALA A 113 0.54 -2.66 2.31
N ARG A 114 -0.48 -3.23 1.66
CA ARG A 114 -0.90 -2.86 0.30
C ARG A 114 -1.55 -1.47 0.25
N ILE A 115 -2.39 -1.12 1.23
CA ILE A 115 -3.00 0.21 1.36
C ILE A 115 -1.92 1.27 1.58
N ARG A 116 -0.97 1.01 2.49
CA ARG A 116 0.17 1.91 2.77
C ARG A 116 1.09 2.09 1.56
N LYS A 117 1.24 1.08 0.72
CA LYS A 117 2.00 1.16 -0.53
C LYS A 117 1.31 1.97 -1.62
N GLY A 118 0.00 2.26 -1.46
CA GLY A 118 -0.80 2.98 -2.44
C GLY A 118 -0.90 2.24 -3.79
N PRO A 119 -1.79 2.69 -4.70
CA PRO A 119 -1.55 2.44 -6.11
C PRO A 119 -0.22 3.11 -6.44
N ILE A 120 0.66 2.42 -7.17
CA ILE A 120 1.93 2.99 -7.65
C ILE A 120 1.59 4.26 -8.45
N SER A 121 1.63 5.40 -7.78
CA SER A 121 1.62 6.70 -8.41
C SER A 121 3.00 6.85 -9.03
N ALA A 122 3.01 6.86 -10.35
CA ALA A 122 4.10 7.39 -11.12
C ALA A 122 4.59 8.71 -10.51
N ASP A 123 5.92 8.85 -10.49
CA ASP A 123 6.64 10.12 -10.45
C ASP A 123 6.60 10.94 -9.14
N ARG A 124 7.72 10.87 -8.41
CA ARG A 124 8.59 12.03 -8.10
C ARG A 124 9.59 11.68 -7.01
N ARG A 125 10.86 11.54 -7.41
CA ARG A 125 12.04 12.23 -6.84
C ARG A 125 13.35 11.62 -7.31
N GLY A 126 13.58 11.63 -8.62
CA GLY A 126 14.90 11.91 -9.17
C GLY A 126 15.08 13.43 -9.26
N ARG A 127 15.29 14.10 -8.13
CA ARG A 127 15.79 15.48 -8.12
C ARG A 127 16.83 15.57 -7.02
N SER A 128 18.07 15.62 -7.50
CA SER A 128 19.33 15.69 -6.78
C SER A 128 19.25 16.48 -5.48
N ARG A 129 19.54 15.81 -4.36
CA ARG A 129 20.22 16.47 -3.25
C ARG A 129 21.65 16.77 -3.71
N GLN A 130 21.86 17.98 -4.24
CA GLN A 130 23.15 18.64 -4.10
C GLN A 130 23.25 19.08 -2.64
N ASP A 131 23.82 18.22 -1.81
CA ASP A 131 24.48 18.63 -0.59
C ASP A 131 25.92 18.15 -0.76
N HIS A 132 26.87 19.06 -0.99
CA HIS A 132 28.14 19.07 -0.26
C HIS A 132 28.97 20.33 -0.53
N CYS A 133 29.28 20.99 0.59
CA CYS A 133 30.50 21.71 0.90
C CYS A 133 30.75 23.07 0.26
N GLY A 134 30.56 24.11 1.08
CA GLY A 134 31.19 25.40 0.87
C GLY A 134 32.69 25.37 1.16
N GLY A 135 33.39 26.34 0.57
CA GLY A 135 34.58 26.93 1.17
C GLY A 135 35.93 26.60 0.53
N ARG A 136 36.35 27.52 -0.35
CA ARG A 136 37.74 27.92 -0.66
C ARG A 136 38.58 27.00 -1.55
N GLY A 137 38.87 27.53 -2.73
CA GLY A 137 40.23 27.54 -3.26
C GLY A 137 40.48 26.65 -4.47
N VAL A 138 40.97 27.31 -5.52
CA VAL A 138 41.79 26.77 -6.61
C VAL A 138 41.04 26.26 -7.85
N SER A 139 40.89 27.22 -8.78
CA SER A 139 40.98 27.14 -10.24
C SER A 139 40.83 25.79 -10.94
N CYS A 140 39.78 25.71 -11.76
CA CYS A 140 39.69 24.87 -12.95
C CYS A 140 40.77 25.25 -13.96
N SER A 141 41.42 24.25 -14.58
CA SER A 141 41.61 24.16 -16.05
C SER A 141 42.31 22.85 -16.45
N ALA A 142 41.71 22.19 -17.45
CA ALA A 142 42.29 21.26 -18.44
C ALA A 142 42.90 19.93 -17.94
N SER A 143 42.88 18.80 -18.64
CA SER A 143 42.18 18.31 -19.82
C SER A 143 42.57 16.83 -19.96
N ASP A 144 41.68 16.07 -20.59
CA ASP A 144 41.93 14.91 -21.45
C ASP A 144 42.43 13.54 -20.92
N HIS A 145 41.73 12.55 -21.51
CA HIS A 145 41.93 11.12 -21.61
C HIS A 145 43.38 10.64 -21.88
N GLU A 146 43.77 9.54 -21.23
CA GLU A 146 44.18 8.24 -21.81
C GLU A 146 44.81 7.37 -20.69
N ALA A 147 44.23 6.21 -20.37
CA ALA A 147 44.48 4.88 -20.96
C ALA A 147 45.55 4.07 -20.20
N THR A 148 45.22 2.79 -20.08
CA THR A 148 45.88 1.70 -19.38
C THR A 148 47.26 1.30 -19.94
N SER A 149 48.10 0.81 -19.01
CA SER A 149 49.38 0.07 -19.15
C SER A 149 50.65 0.90 -19.34
#